data_AF-A0A1Q4DV02-F1
#
_entry.id   AF-A0A1Q4DV02-F1
#
_cell.length_a   1.000
_cell.length_b   1.000
_cell.length_c   1.000
_cell.angle_alpha   90.00
_cell.angle_beta   90.00
_cell.angle_gamma   90.00
#
_symmetry.space_group_name_H-M   'P 1'
#
loop_
_entity.id
_entity.type
_entity.pdbx_description
1 polymer ?
#
loop_
_entity_poly.entity_id
_entity_poly.type
_entity_poly.pdbx_seq_one_letter_code
_entity_poly.pdbx_strand_id
1 'polypeptide(L)'
;MLTRLSSQVTALVKGELELARAELTTKGKRAGVGAGLAGAGGVVALYGVGALVAAAVAALALVLPVWLSAVIVAVVLFVIAGVLALVGRSSLRKAVPPVPEAAVENVQEDVSVVKEAVRR
;
A
#
# COMPACT_ATOMS: atom_id res chain seq x y z
N MET A 1 -41.36 -8.96 -31.25
CA MET A 1 -40.51 -7.76 -31.05
C MET A 1 -39.76 -7.81 -29.71
N LEU A 2 -40.43 -8.13 -28.58
CA LEU A 2 -39.81 -8.17 -27.24
C LEU A 2 -38.59 -9.10 -27.10
N THR A 3 -38.59 -10.26 -27.75
CA THR A 3 -37.47 -11.21 -27.74
C THR A 3 -36.18 -10.63 -28.34
N ARG A 4 -36.29 -9.72 -29.32
CA ARG A 4 -35.13 -9.06 -29.96
C ARG A 4 -34.54 -7.93 -29.13
N LEU A 5 -35.34 -7.28 -28.29
CA LEU A 5 -34.86 -6.28 -27.33
C LEU A 5 -34.13 -6.96 -26.17
N SER A 6 -34.70 -8.04 -25.62
CA SER A 6 -34.07 -8.85 -24.59
C SER A 6 -32.73 -9.46 -25.05
N SER A 7 -32.67 -9.96 -26.29
CA SER A 7 -31.41 -10.51 -26.84
C SER A 7 -30.33 -9.45 -27.06
N GLN A 8 -30.70 -8.22 -27.45
CA GLN A 8 -29.73 -7.11 -27.63
C GLN A 8 -29.17 -6.61 -26.30
N VAL A 9 -30.03 -6.47 -25.28
CA VAL A 9 -29.60 -6.11 -23.92
C VAL A 9 -28.65 -7.18 -23.36
N THR A 10 -28.98 -8.45 -23.54
CA THR A 10 -28.12 -9.57 -23.12
C THR A 10 -26.77 -9.56 -23.83
N ALA A 11 -26.76 -9.28 -25.15
CA ALA A 11 -25.52 -9.18 -25.93
C ALA A 11 -24.66 -7.99 -25.49
N LEU A 12 -25.27 -6.85 -25.17
CA LEU A 12 -24.56 -5.65 -24.72
C LEU A 12 -23.90 -5.87 -23.35
N VAL A 13 -24.66 -6.41 -22.38
CA VAL A 13 -24.13 -6.76 -21.05
C VAL A 13 -22.98 -7.76 -21.15
N LYS A 14 -23.10 -8.75 -22.04
CA LYS A 14 -22.02 -9.71 -22.28
C LYS A 14 -20.78 -9.03 -22.89
N GLY A 15 -20.97 -8.10 -23.81
CA GLY A 15 -19.88 -7.31 -24.40
C GLY A 15 -19.16 -6.42 -23.38
N GLU A 16 -19.90 -5.73 -22.51
CA GLU A 16 -19.28 -4.94 -21.43
C GLU A 16 -18.54 -5.81 -20.41
N LEU A 17 -19.08 -6.99 -20.08
CA LEU A 17 -18.39 -7.96 -19.22
C LEU A 17 -17.10 -8.48 -19.86
N GLU A 18 -17.11 -8.78 -21.16
CA GLU A 18 -15.91 -9.20 -21.89
C GLU A 18 -14.87 -8.08 -21.97
N LEU A 19 -15.30 -6.84 -22.23
CA LEU A 19 -14.43 -5.68 -22.23
C LEU A 19 -13.84 -5.40 -20.85
N ALA A 20 -14.66 -5.41 -19.80
CA ALA A 20 -14.22 -5.25 -18.43
C ALA A 20 -13.23 -6.35 -18.03
N ARG A 21 -13.47 -7.62 -18.42
CA ARG A 21 -12.53 -8.72 -18.19
C ARG A 21 -11.20 -8.49 -18.91
N ALA A 22 -11.22 -8.03 -20.16
CA ALA A 22 -10.00 -7.74 -20.92
C ALA A 22 -9.20 -6.59 -20.28
N GLU A 23 -9.89 -5.55 -19.81
CA GLU A 23 -9.27 -4.41 -19.15
C GLU A 23 -8.70 -4.79 -17.78
N LEU A 24 -9.46 -5.53 -16.96
CA LEU A 24 -9.01 -6.05 -15.67
C LEU A 24 -7.80 -6.98 -15.82
N THR A 25 -7.79 -7.85 -16.83
CA THR A 25 -6.64 -8.73 -17.11
C THR A 25 -5.40 -7.92 -17.48
N THR A 26 -5.57 -6.91 -18.33
CA THR A 26 -4.46 -6.04 -18.76
C THR A 26 -3.92 -5.21 -17.59
N LYS A 27 -4.81 -4.59 -16.80
CA LYS A 27 -4.46 -3.83 -15.59
C LYS A 27 -3.81 -4.73 -14.54
N GLY A 28 -4.39 -5.91 -14.32
CA GLY A 28 -3.88 -6.93 -13.38
C GLY A 28 -2.49 -7.42 -13.77
N LYS A 29 -2.22 -7.68 -15.05
CA LYS A 29 -0.89 -8.08 -15.51
C LYS A 29 0.15 -6.97 -15.29
N ARG A 30 -0.18 -5.72 -15.61
CA ARG A 30 0.72 -4.57 -15.37
C ARG A 30 0.99 -4.37 -13.88
N ALA A 31 -0.05 -4.41 -13.06
CA ALA A 31 0.08 -4.33 -11.61
C ALA A 31 0.90 -5.50 -11.04
N GLY A 32 0.68 -6.72 -11.54
CA GLY A 32 1.41 -7.91 -11.12
C GLY A 32 2.89 -7.88 -11.49
N VAL A 33 3.24 -7.43 -12.69
CA VAL A 33 4.64 -7.22 -13.09
C VAL A 33 5.29 -6.13 -12.24
N GLY A 34 4.60 -5.01 -12.02
CA GLY A 34 5.09 -3.92 -11.17
C GLY A 34 5.34 -4.38 -9.73
N ALA A 35 4.38 -5.09 -9.13
CA ALA A 35 4.52 -5.67 -7.80
C ALA A 35 5.63 -6.73 -7.73
N GLY A 36 5.76 -7.57 -8.78
CA GLY A 36 6.83 -8.56 -8.88
C GLY A 36 8.22 -7.93 -8.95
N LEU A 37 8.40 -6.91 -9.78
CA LEU A 37 9.68 -6.17 -9.90
C LEU A 37 10.01 -5.40 -8.62
N ALA A 38 9.02 -4.72 -8.02
CA ALA A 38 9.21 -4.02 -6.74
C ALA A 38 9.55 -5.01 -5.62
N GLY A 39 8.89 -6.17 -5.58
CA GLY A 39 9.19 -7.24 -4.63
C GLY A 39 10.60 -7.80 -4.82
N ALA A 40 10.99 -8.14 -6.05
CA ALA A 40 12.32 -8.61 -6.38
C ALA A 40 13.41 -7.57 -6.02
N GLY A 41 13.19 -6.31 -6.39
CA GLY A 41 14.07 -5.20 -6.02
C GLY A 41 14.19 -5.04 -4.50
N GLY A 42 13.08 -5.19 -3.77
CA GLY A 42 13.07 -5.17 -2.31
C GLY A 42 13.91 -6.29 -1.69
N VAL A 43 13.82 -7.51 -2.22
CA VAL A 43 14.65 -8.65 -1.77
C VAL A 43 16.13 -8.40 -2.05
N VAL A 44 16.48 -7.93 -3.25
CA VAL A 44 17.88 -7.61 -3.60
C VAL A 44 18.41 -6.49 -2.71
N ALA A 45 17.62 -5.44 -2.47
CA ALA A 45 17.98 -4.35 -1.58
C ALA A 45 18.20 -4.84 -0.13
N LEU A 46 17.38 -5.77 0.35
CA LEU A 46 17.55 -6.39 1.67
C LEU A 46 18.89 -7.12 1.79
N TYR A 47 19.26 -7.92 0.79
CA TYR A 47 20.59 -8.55 0.74
C TYR A 47 21.72 -7.52 0.68
N GLY A 48 21.55 -6.44 -0.10
CA GLY A 48 22.51 -5.34 -0.17
C GLY A 48 22.74 -4.67 1.18
N VAL A 49 21.66 -4.40 1.93
CA VAL A 49 21.76 -3.90 3.32
C VAL A 49 22.51 -4.89 4.20
N GLY A 50 22.20 -6.19 4.12
CA GLY A 50 22.92 -7.23 4.85
C GLY A 50 24.42 -7.25 4.54
N ALA A 51 24.80 -7.09 3.27
CA ALA A 51 26.19 -7.01 2.84
C ALA A 51 26.89 -5.76 3.40
N LEU A 52 26.22 -4.61 3.42
CA LEU A 52 26.75 -3.38 4.03
C LEU A 52 26.94 -3.53 5.54
N VAL A 53 26.01 -4.18 6.23
CA VAL A 53 26.14 -4.50 7.66
C VAL A 53 27.35 -5.40 7.89
N ALA A 54 27.50 -6.47 7.11
CA ALA A 54 28.66 -7.35 7.20
C ALA A 54 29.98 -6.61 6.92
N ALA A 55 30.01 -5.72 5.92
CA ALA A 55 31.17 -4.89 5.61
C ALA A 55 31.52 -3.94 6.76
N ALA A 56 30.52 -3.31 7.40
CA ALA A 56 30.74 -2.45 8.56
C ALA A 56 31.31 -3.24 9.75
N VAL A 57 30.79 -4.44 10.02
CA VAL A 57 31.32 -5.34 11.05
C VAL A 57 32.76 -5.74 10.73
N ALA A 58 33.06 -6.13 9.49
CA ALA A 58 34.40 -6.51 9.06
C ALA A 58 35.39 -5.34 9.17
N ALA A 59 34.98 -4.12 8.81
CA ALA A 59 35.80 -2.93 8.93
C ALA A 59 36.14 -2.60 10.39
N LEU A 60 35.16 -2.68 11.31
CA LEU A 60 35.40 -2.50 12.74
C LEU A 60 36.24 -3.63 13.33
N ALA A 61 36.10 -4.84 12.80
CA ALA A 61 36.87 -6.00 13.24
C ALA A 61 38.38 -5.88 12.94
N LEU A 62 38.81 -4.91 12.13
CA LEU A 62 40.24 -4.59 11.93
C LEU A 62 40.90 -4.03 13.20
N VAL A 63 40.12 -3.43 14.09
CA VAL A 63 40.61 -2.76 15.32
C VAL A 63 39.99 -3.29 16.60
N LEU A 64 38.90 -4.06 16.52
CA LEU A 64 38.19 -4.66 17.65
C LEU A 64 37.90 -6.15 17.41
N PRO A 65 37.62 -6.95 18.45
CA PRO A 65 37.09 -8.30 18.27
C PRO A 65 35.79 -8.31 17.46
N VAL A 66 35.60 -9.34 16.65
CA VAL A 66 34.43 -9.47 15.76
C VAL A 66 33.09 -9.41 16.52
N TRP A 67 33.03 -9.99 17.73
CA TRP A 67 31.82 -10.00 18.55
C TRP A 67 31.42 -8.59 18.99
N LEU A 68 32.39 -7.75 19.37
CA LEU A 68 32.13 -6.38 19.81
C LEU A 68 31.73 -5.50 18.63
N SER A 69 32.38 -5.70 17.48
CA SER A 69 32.03 -5.03 16.22
C SER A 69 30.58 -5.31 15.82
N ALA A 70 30.15 -6.58 15.88
CA ALA A 70 28.78 -6.98 15.60
C ALA A 70 27.77 -6.33 16.56
N VAL A 71 28.08 -6.28 17.86
CA VAL A 71 27.22 -5.63 18.87
C VAL A 71 27.08 -4.14 18.61
N ILE A 72 28.18 -3.43 18.31
CA ILE A 72 28.14 -1.98 18.03
C ILE A 72 27.26 -1.69 16.82
N VAL A 73 27.46 -2.42 15.72
CA VAL A 73 26.66 -2.24 14.50
C VAL A 73 25.19 -2.56 14.78
N ALA A 74 24.89 -3.63 15.51
CA ALA A 74 23.53 -3.98 15.89
C ALA A 74 22.84 -2.86 16.69
N VAL A 75 23.52 -2.28 17.69
CA VAL A 75 22.97 -1.17 18.49
C VAL A 75 22.65 0.04 17.60
N VAL A 76 23.56 0.43 16.71
CA VAL A 76 23.33 1.55 15.78
C VAL A 76 22.11 1.28 14.88
N LEU A 77 21.99 0.07 14.34
CA LEU A 77 20.85 -0.32 13.51
C LEU A 77 19.53 -0.30 14.29
N PHE A 78 19.51 -0.78 15.54
CA PHE A 78 18.31 -0.73 16.38
C PHE A 78 17.89 0.70 16.72
N VAL A 79 18.85 1.61 16.95
CA VAL A 79 18.55 3.03 17.15
C VAL A 79 17.90 3.61 15.91
N ILE A 80 18.48 3.38 14.72
CA ILE A 80 17.92 3.84 13.45
C ILE A 80 16.52 3.24 13.22
N ALA A 81 16.36 1.93 13.43
CA ALA A 81 15.08 1.25 13.29
C ALA A 81 14.02 1.81 14.25
N GLY A 82 14.38 2.09 15.50
CA GLY A 82 13.51 2.73 16.48
C GLY A 82 13.05 4.11 16.03
N VAL A 83 13.97 4.96 15.55
CA VAL A 83 13.64 6.29 15.02
C VAL A 83 12.72 6.19 13.80
N LEU A 84 13.05 5.33 12.84
CA LEU A 84 12.22 5.11 11.65
C LEU A 84 10.82 4.59 12.01
N ALA A 85 10.72 3.68 12.98
CA ALA A 85 9.44 3.16 13.45
C ALA A 85 8.59 4.26 14.12
N LEU A 86 9.20 5.13 14.92
CA LEU A 86 8.51 6.27 15.54
C LEU A 86 8.04 7.28 14.49
N VAL A 87 8.88 7.63 13.53
CA VAL A 87 8.53 8.54 12.42
C VAL A 87 7.44 7.93 11.56
N GLY A 88 7.58 6.67 11.15
CA GLY A 88 6.58 5.95 10.36
C GLY A 88 5.23 5.88 11.06
N ARG A 89 5.22 5.57 12.36
CA ARG A 89 3.98 5.60 13.18
C ARG A 89 3.34 6.98 13.20
N SER A 90 4.14 8.05 13.28
CA SER A 90 3.64 9.42 13.25
C SER A 90 3.04 9.79 11.88
N SER A 91 3.67 9.36 10.78
CA SER A 91 3.19 9.60 9.42
C SER A 91 1.91 8.84 9.12
N LEU A 92 1.81 7.57 9.55
CA LEU A 92 0.59 6.77 9.41
C LEU A 92 -0.57 7.36 10.22
N ARG A 93 -0.30 7.85 11.44
CA ARG A 93 -1.31 8.55 12.25
C ARG A 93 -1.80 9.85 11.63
N LYS A 94 -0.98 10.52 10.82
CA LYS A 94 -1.35 11.76 10.10
C LYS A 94 -2.06 11.48 8.78
N ALA A 95 -1.71 10.39 8.09
CA ALA A 95 -2.28 10.02 6.80
C ALA A 95 -3.66 9.35 6.90
N VAL A 96 -4.01 8.80 8.07
CA VAL A 96 -5.34 8.25 8.35
C VAL A 96 -6.03 9.17 9.37
N PRO A 97 -6.76 10.23 8.94
CA PRO A 97 -7.67 10.90 9.85
C PRO A 97 -8.68 9.84 10.34
N PRO A 98 -8.90 9.70 11.66
CA PRO A 98 -9.80 8.70 12.23
C PRO A 98 -11.24 8.79 11.71
N VAL A 99 -11.62 9.90 11.07
CA VAL A 99 -12.88 10.10 10.37
C VAL A 99 -12.63 11.09 9.21
N PRO A 100 -13.08 10.83 7.98
CA PRO A 100 -13.01 11.83 6.92
C PRO A 100 -13.98 12.96 7.30
N GLU A 101 -13.46 14.11 7.71
CA GLU A 101 -14.26 15.28 8.13
C GLU A 101 -15.29 15.67 7.05
N ALA A 102 -14.89 15.62 5.77
CA ALA A 102 -15.77 15.85 4.64
C ALA A 102 -16.88 14.79 4.48
N ALA A 103 -16.65 13.52 4.88
CA ALA A 103 -17.70 12.50 4.83
C ALA A 103 -18.69 12.67 6.00
N VAL A 104 -18.26 13.22 7.13
CA VAL A 104 -19.13 13.50 8.28
C VAL A 104 -20.01 14.73 8.03
N GLU A 105 -19.49 15.76 7.36
CA GLU A 105 -20.23 16.98 7.03
C GLU A 105 -21.35 16.72 6.01
N ASN A 106 -21.06 15.99 4.93
CA ASN A 106 -22.06 15.61 3.92
C ASN A 106 -23.19 14.75 4.51
N VAL A 107 -22.88 13.83 5.44
CA VAL A 107 -23.91 13.01 6.10
C VAL A 107 -24.80 13.85 7.04
N GLN A 108 -24.28 14.91 7.67
CA GLN A 108 -25.11 15.81 8.48
C GLN A 108 -26.04 16.66 7.62
N GLU A 109 -25.56 17.14 6.47
CA GLU A 109 -26.37 17.88 5.51
C GLU A 109 -27.48 17.00 4.92
N ASP A 110 -27.16 15.77 4.51
CA ASP A 110 -28.12 14.79 4.00
C ASP A 110 -29.20 14.43 5.04
N VAL A 111 -28.81 14.25 6.31
CA VAL A 111 -29.76 13.98 7.39
C VAL A 111 -30.69 15.18 7.64
N SER A 112 -30.19 16.41 7.49
CA SER A 112 -31.00 17.63 7.68
C SER A 112 -32.07 17.79 6.60
N VAL A 113 -31.72 17.54 5.33
CA VAL A 113 -32.64 17.60 4.18
C VAL A 113 -33.72 16.53 4.28
N VAL A 114 -33.36 15.31 4.68
CA VAL A 114 -34.33 14.22 4.88
C VAL A 114 -35.29 14.53 6.04
N LYS A 115 -34.79 15.12 7.14
CA LYS A 115 -35.64 15.48 8.30
C LYS A 115 -36.64 16.59 7.96
N GLU A 116 -36.26 17.51 7.08
CA GLU A 116 -37.12 18.61 6.63
C GLU A 116 -38.19 18.12 5.62
N ALA A 117 -37.84 17.16 4.76
CA ALA A 117 -38.78 16.51 3.84
C ALA A 117 -39.85 15.66 4.54
N VAL A 118 -39.53 15.03 5.68
CA VAL A 118 -40.46 14.21 6.47
C VAL A 118 -41.39 15.05 7.37
N ARG A 119 -41.01 16.30 7.66
CA ARG A 119 -41.79 17.21 8.53
C ARG A 119 -42.82 18.05 7.76
N ARG A 120 -42.88 17.91 6.43
CA ARG A 120 -43.83 18.59 5.55
C ARG A 120 -44.91 17.62 5.09
#